data_AF-A0A821M537-F1
#
_entry.id   AF-A0A821M537-F1
#
_cell.length_a   1.000
_cell.length_b   1.000
_cell.length_c   1.000
_cell.angle_alpha   90.00
_cell.angle_beta   90.00
_cell.angle_gamma   90.00
#
_symmetry.space_group_name_H-M   'P 1'
#
loop_
_entity.id
_entity.type
_entity.pdbx_description
1 polymer ?
#
loop_
_entity_poly.entity_id
_entity_poly.type
_entity_poly.pdbx_seq_one_letter_code
_entity_poly.pdbx_strand_id
1 'polypeptide(L)'
;GTARSLTASFRDLIERRINELADNLSTAFGCTAHVEYSRGGIPLVNHDEQIKRAIKAADEVVGSTNVNKNREPLMGGEDFAFMLLKRPGAFIFMGINDETVFNKLHSPDYNFNDDAIPFGVAYWISLVQQELNN
;
A
#
# COMPACT_ATOMS: atom_id res chain seq x y z
N GLY A 1 9.74 9.36 16.49
CA GLY A 1 9.45 7.99 16.01
C GLY A 1 8.37 8.05 14.93
N THR A 2 7.98 6.91 14.36
CA THR A 2 6.99 6.84 13.28
C THR A 2 5.83 5.90 13.65
N ALA A 3 4.60 6.36 13.45
CA ALA A 3 3.40 5.53 13.57
C ALA A 3 2.92 5.07 12.18
N ARG A 4 2.48 3.81 12.09
CA ARG A 4 1.90 3.20 10.89
C ARG A 4 0.62 2.45 11.29
N SER A 5 -0.38 2.47 10.42
CA SER A 5 -1.63 1.73 10.59
C SER A 5 -2.18 1.34 9.23
N LEU A 6 -2.98 0.27 9.21
CA LEU A 6 -3.67 -0.20 8.00
C LEU A 6 -5.07 0.41 7.84
N THR A 7 -5.60 1.02 8.90
CA THR A 7 -6.90 1.68 8.88
C THR A 7 -6.83 3.07 9.50
N ALA A 8 -7.81 3.91 9.16
CA ALA A 8 -7.99 5.22 9.78
C ALA A 8 -8.30 5.10 11.29
N SER A 9 -9.16 4.15 11.69
CA SER A 9 -9.51 3.96 13.10
C SER A 9 -8.31 3.58 13.97
N PHE A 10 -7.43 2.70 13.48
CA PHE A 10 -6.18 2.37 14.19
C PHE A 10 -5.21 3.54 14.21
N ARG A 11 -5.21 4.39 13.17
CA ARG A 11 -4.41 5.62 13.16
C ARG A 11 -4.83 6.56 14.29
N ASP A 12 -6.14 6.78 14.42
CA ASP A 12 -6.72 7.62 15.46
C ASP A 12 -6.43 7.03 16.85
N LEU A 13 -6.54 5.71 16.97
CA LEU A 13 -6.21 4.99 18.20
C LEU A 13 -4.75 5.21 18.61
N ILE A 14 -3.79 5.06 17.69
CA ILE A 14 -2.36 5.21 18.01
C ILE A 14 -2.06 6.62 18.53
N GLU A 15 -2.53 7.66 17.83
CA GLU A 15 -2.33 9.05 18.26
C GLU A 15 -2.92 9.30 19.64
N ARG A 16 -4.16 8.85 19.88
CA ARG A 16 -4.80 8.98 21.19
C ARG A 16 -4.01 8.26 22.28
N ARG A 17 -3.61 7.01 22.05
CA ARG A 17 -2.90 6.20 23.06
C ARG A 17 -1.51 6.73 23.39
N ILE A 18 -0.80 7.32 22.41
CA ILE A 18 0.49 7.96 22.67
C ILE A 18 0.31 9.14 23.63
N ASN A 19 -0.70 10.00 23.39
CA ASN A 19 -1.00 11.11 24.27
C ASN A 19 -1.41 10.65 25.68
N GLU A 20 -2.35 9.70 25.77
CA GLU A 20 -2.80 9.15 27.06
C GLU A 20 -1.66 8.52 27.86
N LEU A 21 -0.76 7.77 27.21
CA LEU A 21 0.35 7.13 27.91
C LEU A 21 1.39 8.14 28.38
N ALA A 22 1.73 9.15 27.56
CA ALA A 22 2.68 10.18 27.95
C ALA A 22 2.19 10.98 29.17
N ASP A 23 0.91 11.36 29.19
CA ASP A 23 0.29 12.10 30.28
C ASP A 23 0.24 11.28 31.58
N ASN A 24 -0.30 10.06 31.51
CA ASN A 24 -0.43 9.18 32.67
C ASN A 24 0.92 8.80 33.28
N LEU A 25 1.91 8.46 32.45
CA LEU A 25 3.23 8.09 32.93
C LEU A 25 3.96 9.28 33.53
N SER A 26 3.94 10.44 32.88
CA SER A 26 4.61 11.63 33.44
C SER A 26 4.00 12.04 34.78
N THR A 27 2.67 12.06 34.88
CA THR A 27 1.95 12.36 36.12
C THR A 27 2.31 11.38 37.24
N ALA A 28 2.35 10.07 36.96
CA ALA A 28 2.67 9.05 37.95
C ALA A 28 4.05 9.22 38.60
N PHE A 29 4.99 9.85 37.90
CA PHE A 29 6.35 10.11 38.38
C PHE A 29 6.59 11.57 38.79
N GLY A 30 5.53 12.39 38.90
CA GLY A 30 5.65 13.80 39.28
C GLY A 30 6.34 14.68 38.22
N CYS A 31 6.25 14.28 36.95
CA CYS A 31 6.80 14.98 35.79
C CYS A 31 5.69 15.53 34.88
N THR A 32 6.09 16.23 33.81
CA THR A 32 5.20 16.65 32.71
C THR A 32 5.76 16.13 31.39
N ALA A 33 4.89 15.73 30.47
CA ALA A 33 5.25 15.36 29.11
C ALA A 33 4.54 16.26 28.09
N HIS A 34 5.25 16.62 27.02
CA HIS A 34 4.68 17.29 25.86
C HIS A 34 4.79 16.37 24.64
N VAL A 35 3.67 16.10 23.98
CA VAL A 35 3.60 15.25 22.79
C VAL A 35 3.37 16.12 21.56
N GLU A 36 4.33 16.09 20.65
CA GLU A 36 4.15 16.60 19.29
C GLU A 36 3.87 15.43 18.34
N TYR A 37 2.64 15.36 17.84
CA TYR A 37 2.23 14.32 16.91
C TYR A 37 1.79 14.94 15.59
N SER A 38 2.53 14.65 14.51
CA SER A 38 2.21 15.11 13.16
C SER A 38 1.64 13.98 12.32
N ARG A 39 0.45 14.21 11.75
CA ARG A 39 -0.19 13.28 10.84
C ARG A 39 0.47 13.34 9.46
N GLY A 40 1.29 12.33 9.15
CA GLY A 40 1.86 12.09 7.82
C GLY A 40 0.95 11.29 6.88
N GLY A 41 1.55 10.35 6.15
CA GLY A 41 0.87 9.46 5.18
C GLY A 41 -0.42 8.81 5.69
N ILE A 42 -1.27 8.40 4.76
CA ILE A 42 -2.53 7.69 5.01
C ILE A 42 -2.42 6.23 4.54
N PRO A 43 -3.24 5.30 5.09
CA PRO A 43 -3.33 3.96 4.54
C PRO A 43 -3.79 3.99 3.08
N LEU A 44 -3.12 3.23 2.21
CA LEU A 44 -3.57 3.00 0.85
C LEU A 44 -4.69 1.96 0.89
N VAL A 45 -5.90 2.34 0.50
CA VAL A 45 -7.07 1.45 0.44
C VAL A 45 -7.65 1.49 -0.96
N ASN A 46 -7.58 0.34 -1.64
CA ASN A 46 -8.17 0.17 -2.97
C ASN A 46 -9.71 0.15 -2.88
N HIS A 47 -10.35 0.56 -3.97
CA HIS A 47 -11.81 0.54 -4.10
C HIS A 47 -12.29 -0.74 -4.77
N ASP A 48 -13.33 -1.38 -4.25
CA ASP A 48 -13.80 -2.71 -4.67
C ASP A 48 -14.05 -2.85 -6.18
N GLU A 49 -14.72 -1.87 -6.80
CA GLU A 49 -14.99 -1.91 -8.25
C GLU A 49 -13.71 -1.80 -9.09
N GLN A 50 -12.73 -1.02 -8.62
CA GLN A 50 -11.46 -0.83 -9.29
C GLN A 50 -10.55 -2.05 -9.09
N ILE A 51 -10.66 -2.75 -7.96
CA ILE A 51 -10.03 -4.07 -7.76
C ILE A 51 -10.56 -5.06 -8.81
N LYS A 52 -11.87 -5.12 -9.05
CA LYS A 52 -12.46 -6.03 -10.06
C LYS A 52 -11.93 -5.73 -11.47
N ARG A 53 -11.86 -4.45 -11.85
CA ARG A 53 -11.31 -4.01 -13.14
C ARG A 53 -9.83 -4.37 -13.28
N ALA A 54 -9.04 -4.10 -12.24
CA ALA A 54 -7.63 -4.44 -12.20
C ALA A 54 -7.39 -5.95 -12.30
N ILE A 55 -8.17 -6.76 -11.58
CA ILE A 55 -8.10 -8.22 -11.66
C ILE A 55 -8.44 -8.70 -13.06
N LYS A 56 -9.51 -8.19 -13.68
CA LYS A 56 -9.91 -8.57 -15.04
C LYS A 56 -8.82 -8.24 -16.06
N ALA A 57 -8.19 -7.06 -15.96
CA ALA A 57 -7.08 -6.68 -16.83
C ALA A 57 -5.86 -7.59 -16.66
N ALA A 58 -5.52 -7.95 -15.42
CA ALA A 58 -4.42 -8.87 -15.13
C ALA A 58 -4.73 -10.31 -15.58
N ASP A 59 -5.94 -10.80 -15.33
CA ASP A 59 -6.39 -12.14 -15.71
C ASP A 59 -6.26 -12.35 -17.24
N GLU A 60 -6.56 -11.33 -18.06
CA GLU A 60 -6.40 -11.38 -19.52
C GLU A 60 -4.93 -11.53 -19.97
N VAL A 61 -3.99 -10.96 -19.21
CA VAL A 61 -2.57 -10.91 -19.59
C VAL A 61 -1.81 -12.13 -19.10
N VAL A 62 -2.02 -12.54 -17.84
CA VAL A 62 -1.23 -13.60 -17.20
C VAL A 62 -2.04 -14.85 -16.88
N GLY A 63 -3.34 -14.86 -17.12
CA GLY A 63 -4.23 -15.95 -16.73
C GLY A 63 -4.56 -15.95 -15.23
N SER A 64 -5.76 -16.42 -14.88
CA SER A 64 -6.28 -16.32 -13.52
C SER A 64 -5.47 -17.05 -12.45
N THR A 65 -4.70 -18.07 -12.84
CA THR A 65 -3.83 -18.83 -11.94
C THR A 65 -2.60 -18.03 -11.47
N ASN A 66 -2.23 -16.98 -12.21
CA ASN A 66 -1.08 -16.13 -11.91
C ASN A 66 -1.48 -14.80 -11.25
N VAL A 67 -2.75 -14.63 -10.87
CA VAL A 67 -3.25 -13.42 -10.20
C VAL A 67 -3.61 -13.74 -8.75
N ASN A 68 -2.86 -13.16 -7.80
CA ASN A 68 -3.22 -13.20 -6.40
C ASN A 68 -4.25 -12.10 -6.08
N LYS A 69 -5.51 -12.52 -5.86
CA LYS A 69 -6.65 -11.62 -5.58
C LYS A 69 -6.77 -11.23 -4.10
N ASN A 70 -6.03 -11.91 -3.21
CA ASN A 70 -6.11 -11.79 -1.75
C ASN A 70 -4.72 -11.53 -1.16
N ARG A 71 -4.07 -10.46 -1.61
CA ARG A 71 -2.75 -10.09 -1.11
C ARG A 71 -2.86 -9.47 0.28
N GLU A 72 -2.05 -9.96 1.22
CA GLU A 72 -1.97 -9.39 2.56
C GLU A 72 -1.52 -7.91 2.54
N PRO A 73 -2.06 -7.05 3.42
CA PRO A 73 -1.64 -5.66 3.54
C PRO A 73 -0.15 -5.52 3.92
N LEU A 74 0.50 -4.42 3.52
CA LEU A 74 1.84 -4.07 3.95
C LEU A 74 1.86 -2.81 4.81
N MET A 75 2.85 -2.72 5.69
CA MET A 75 3.12 -1.54 6.51
C MET A 75 3.97 -0.46 5.80
N GLY A 76 4.31 -0.67 4.53
CA GLY A 76 4.97 0.33 3.69
C GLY A 76 4.12 1.59 3.54
N GLY A 77 4.76 2.75 3.37
CA GLY A 77 4.06 3.99 3.02
C GLY A 77 4.09 4.18 1.50
N GLU A 78 2.94 4.52 0.92
CA GLU A 78 2.77 4.76 -0.52
C GLU A 78 1.90 6.01 -0.72
N ASP A 79 2.37 6.98 -1.50
CA ASP A 79 1.72 8.28 -1.65
C ASP A 79 0.54 8.24 -2.63
N PHE A 80 0.43 7.20 -3.45
CA PHE A 80 -0.76 6.90 -4.25
C PHE A 80 -2.04 6.84 -3.40
N ALA A 81 -1.92 6.56 -2.11
CA ALA A 81 -3.02 6.65 -1.15
C ALA A 81 -3.74 8.02 -1.19
N PHE A 82 -3.01 9.12 -1.41
CA PHE A 82 -3.61 10.45 -1.52
C PHE A 82 -4.40 10.64 -2.82
N MET A 83 -4.00 9.98 -3.91
CA MET A 83 -4.79 9.96 -5.16
C MET A 83 -6.13 9.25 -4.94
N LEU A 84 -6.12 8.16 -4.15
CA LEU A 84 -7.32 7.39 -3.81
C LEU A 84 -8.32 8.17 -2.94
N LEU A 85 -7.89 9.23 -2.23
CA LEU A 85 -8.84 10.14 -1.57
C LEU A 85 -9.64 11.00 -2.55
N LYS A 86 -9.16 11.17 -3.78
CA LYS A 86 -9.75 12.06 -4.77
C LYS A 86 -10.55 11.31 -5.82
N ARG A 87 -10.15 10.09 -6.17
CA ARG A 87 -10.81 9.27 -7.18
C ARG A 87 -10.80 7.79 -6.79
N PRO A 88 -11.87 7.05 -7.10
CA PRO A 88 -11.85 5.59 -7.04
C PRO A 88 -10.70 5.04 -7.87
N GLY A 89 -9.94 4.12 -7.30
CA GLY A 89 -8.74 3.56 -7.93
C GLY A 89 -8.27 2.29 -7.24
N ALA A 90 -7.34 1.61 -7.90
CA ALA A 90 -6.64 0.44 -7.38
C ALA A 90 -5.14 0.56 -7.67
N PHE A 91 -4.34 0.31 -6.64
CA PHE A 91 -2.91 0.08 -6.72
C PHE A 91 -2.65 -1.42 -6.70
N ILE A 92 -1.90 -1.93 -7.67
CA ILE A 92 -1.56 -3.34 -7.76
C ILE A 92 -0.05 -3.55 -7.65
N PHE A 93 0.32 -4.75 -7.19
CA PHE A 93 1.70 -5.21 -7.25
C PHE A 93 1.89 -6.09 -8.47
N MET A 94 3.00 -5.90 -9.16
CA MET A 94 3.45 -6.76 -10.25
C MET A 94 4.47 -7.75 -9.71
N GLY A 95 4.28 -9.02 -10.05
CA GLY A 95 5.30 -10.03 -9.78
C GLY A 95 6.51 -9.79 -10.67
N ILE A 96 7.71 -9.85 -10.09
CA ILE A 96 8.99 -9.63 -10.78
C ILE A 96 9.91 -10.87 -10.70
N ASN A 97 9.34 -12.04 -10.39
CA ASN A 97 9.95 -13.38 -10.40
C ASN A 97 11.11 -13.66 -9.39
N ASP A 98 11.55 -14.93 -9.42
CA ASP A 98 11.92 -15.91 -8.38
C ASP A 98 12.58 -15.50 -7.03
N GLU A 99 12.17 -16.23 -6.00
CA GLU A 99 12.47 -16.13 -4.56
C GLU A 99 13.96 -16.33 -4.22
N THR A 100 14.78 -16.76 -5.18
CA THR A 100 16.17 -17.17 -4.99
C THR A 100 17.19 -16.04 -5.11
N VAL A 101 16.82 -14.90 -5.72
CA VAL A 101 17.77 -13.79 -6.02
C VAL A 101 17.24 -12.42 -5.57
N PHE A 102 16.08 -12.37 -4.90
CA PHE A 102 15.42 -11.08 -4.67
C PHE A 102 15.92 -10.34 -3.42
N ASN A 103 16.79 -9.36 -3.65
CA ASN A 103 17.09 -8.34 -2.65
C ASN A 103 15.88 -7.41 -2.49
N LYS A 104 15.44 -7.20 -1.25
CA LYS A 104 14.23 -6.41 -0.94
C LYS A 104 14.34 -5.01 -1.54
N LEU A 105 13.19 -4.40 -1.84
CA LEU A 105 13.10 -2.96 -2.15
C LEU A 105 13.93 -2.16 -1.13
N HIS A 106 14.67 -1.16 -1.63
CA HIS A 106 15.64 -0.35 -0.88
C HIS A 106 16.96 -1.04 -0.47
N SER A 107 17.23 -2.26 -0.94
CA SER A 107 18.57 -2.86 -0.84
C SER A 107 19.52 -2.23 -1.87
N PRO A 108 20.81 -2.00 -1.55
CA PRO A 108 21.82 -1.61 -2.55
C PRO A 108 21.99 -2.68 -3.65
N ASP A 109 21.71 -3.93 -3.32
CA ASP A 109 21.82 -5.07 -4.24
C ASP A 109 20.49 -5.35 -4.96
N TYR A 110 19.51 -4.44 -4.89
CA TYR A 110 18.25 -4.56 -5.62
C TYR A 110 18.51 -4.66 -7.12
N ASN A 111 18.05 -5.75 -7.73
CA ASN A 111 18.14 -5.97 -9.16
C ASN A 111 16.73 -6.07 -9.74
N PHE A 112 16.43 -5.20 -10.70
CA PHE A 112 15.14 -5.19 -11.37
C PHE A 112 15.09 -6.32 -12.40
N ASN A 113 13.93 -6.99 -12.52
CA ASN A 113 13.74 -8.01 -13.55
C ASN A 113 13.16 -7.38 -14.82
N ASP A 114 14.02 -7.11 -15.81
CA ASP A 114 13.61 -6.54 -17.10
C ASP A 114 12.62 -7.45 -17.87
N ASP A 115 12.66 -8.78 -17.65
CA ASP A 115 11.71 -9.72 -18.27
C ASP A 115 10.27 -9.51 -17.75
N ALA A 116 10.08 -8.79 -16.65
CA ALA A 116 8.76 -8.43 -16.13
C ALA A 116 8.13 -7.24 -16.89
N ILE A 117 8.92 -6.42 -17.58
CA ILE A 117 8.45 -5.19 -18.25
C ILE A 117 7.30 -5.47 -19.24
N PRO A 118 7.39 -6.47 -20.14
CA PRO A 118 6.31 -6.72 -21.10
C PRO A 118 4.96 -7.01 -20.44
N PHE A 119 4.95 -7.68 -19.29
CA PHE A 119 3.71 -7.96 -18.53
C PHE A 119 3.10 -6.69 -17.95
N GLY A 120 3.94 -5.78 -17.44
CA GLY A 120 3.49 -4.49 -16.96
C GLY A 120 2.89 -3.60 -18.04
N VAL A 121 3.52 -3.56 -19.20
CA VAL A 121 3.01 -2.85 -20.37
C VAL A 121 1.69 -3.46 -20.83
N ALA A 122 1.64 -4.80 -20.97
CA ALA A 122 0.44 -5.50 -21.39
C ALA A 122 -0.73 -5.31 -20.41
N TYR A 123 -0.48 -5.27 -19.10
CA TYR A 123 -1.48 -4.97 -18.08
C TYR A 123 -2.15 -3.61 -18.32
N TRP A 124 -1.37 -2.55 -18.51
CA TRP A 124 -1.91 -1.21 -18.74
C TRP A 124 -2.65 -1.11 -20.08
N ILE A 125 -2.14 -1.75 -21.14
CA ILE A 125 -2.84 -1.83 -22.43
C ILE A 125 -4.20 -2.52 -22.24
N SER A 126 -4.23 -3.69 -21.60
CA SER A 126 -5.46 -4.44 -21.32
C SER A 126 -6.46 -3.60 -20.53
N LEU A 127 -6.01 -2.93 -19.45
CA LEU A 127 -6.87 -2.08 -18.63
C LEU A 127 -7.47 -0.92 -19.43
N VAL A 128 -6.64 -0.18 -20.19
CA VAL A 128 -7.10 0.97 -20.97
C VAL A 128 -8.07 0.54 -22.07
N GLN A 129 -7.81 -0.57 -22.77
CA GLN A 129 -8.73 -1.10 -23.78
C GLN A 129 -10.09 -1.46 -23.18
N GLN A 130 -10.11 -2.09 -22.00
CA GLN A 130 -11.35 -2.47 -21.33
C GLN A 130 -12.15 -1.27 -20.82
N GLU A 131 -11.49 -0.17 -20.47
CA GLU A 131 -12.14 1.02 -19.91
C GLU A 131 -12.58 2.04 -20.98
N LEU A 132 -11.88 2.10 -22.13
CA LEU A 132 -12.08 3.15 -23.13
C LEU A 132 -12.60 2.68 -24.50
N ASN A 133 -12.47 1.40 -24.86
CA ASN A 133 -12.90 0.90 -26.18
C ASN A 133 -14.31 0.29 -26.17
N ASN A 134 -15.29 1.01 -25.63
CA ASN A 134 -16.71 0.68 -25.82
C ASN A 134 -17.15 0.98 -27.27
#